data_AF-A0A2J8VAM0-F1
#
_entry.id   AF-A0A2J8VAM0-F1
#
_cell.length_a   1.000
_cell.length_b   1.000
_cell.length_c   1.000
_cell.angle_alpha   90.00
_cell.angle_beta   90.00
_cell.angle_gamma   90.00
#
_symmetry.space_group_name_H-M   'P 1'
#
loop_
_entity.id
_entity.type
_entity.pdbx_description
1 polymer ?
#
loop_
_entity_poly.entity_id
_entity_poly.type
_entity_poly.pdbx_seq_one_letter_code
_entity_poly.pdbx_strand_id
1 'polypeptide(L)' 'FASRNDYSYWLSTPEPMPMSMQPLKGQSIQPFISRCAVCEAPAVVIAVHSQTIQIPHCPQGWDSLWIGYSFMM' A
#
# COMPACT_ATOMS: atom_id res chain seq x y z
N PHE A 1 -6.38 -27.45 -6.40
CA PHE A 1 -6.16 -26.00 -6.22
C PHE A 1 -6.17 -25.71 -4.73
N ALA A 2 -5.26 -24.87 -4.23
CA ALA A 2 -5.04 -24.66 -2.78
C ALA A 2 -4.80 -25.98 -2.00
N SER A 3 -3.92 -26.84 -2.53
CA SER A 3 -3.63 -28.19 -1.99
C SER A 3 -2.18 -28.34 -1.50
N ARG A 4 -1.50 -27.22 -1.26
CA ARG A 4 -0.15 -27.12 -0.70
C ARG A 4 -0.09 -25.89 0.22
N ASN A 5 1.03 -25.71 0.94
CA ASN A 5 1.32 -24.56 1.79
C ASN A 5 1.87 -23.37 0.99
N ASP A 6 1.08 -22.84 0.06
CA ASP A 6 1.41 -21.62 -0.67
C ASP A 6 0.80 -20.39 0.04
N TYR A 7 1.30 -19.18 -0.28
CA TYR A 7 0.96 -17.94 0.44
C TYR A 7 0.59 -16.79 -0.52
N SER A 8 -0.17 -15.82 0.00
CA SER A 8 -0.44 -14.54 -0.66
C SER A 8 -0.31 -13.42 0.36
N TYR A 9 0.09 -12.23 -0.08
CA TYR A 9 0.32 -11.06 0.77
C TYR A 9 -0.47 -9.87 0.21
N TRP A 10 -1.02 -9.07 1.12
CA TRP A 10 -1.91 -7.96 0.81
C TRP A 10 -1.51 -6.75 1.66
N LEU A 11 -1.64 -5.53 1.12
CA LEU A 11 -1.58 -4.32 1.94
C LEU A 11 -2.76 -4.31 2.92
N SER A 12 -2.51 -3.92 4.17
CA SER A 12 -3.51 -3.97 5.23
C SER A 12 -4.13 -2.62 5.58
N THR A 13 -5.17 -2.64 6.40
CA THR A 13 -5.77 -1.45 7.03
C THR A 13 -5.23 -1.24 8.45
N PRO A 14 -5.63 -0.15 9.15
CA PRO A 14 -5.35 0.05 10.57
C PRO A 14 -6.18 -0.83 11.53
N GLU A 15 -6.99 -1.77 11.05
CA GLU A 15 -7.79 -2.64 11.90
C GLU A 15 -6.87 -3.43 12.87
N PRO A 16 -7.10 -3.36 14.20
CA PRO A 16 -6.24 -4.01 15.17
C PRO A 16 -6.39 -5.53 15.14
N MET A 17 -5.30 -6.25 15.42
CA MET A 17 -5.36 -7.69 15.61
C MET A 17 -6.26 -8.04 16.82
N PRO A 18 -7.09 -9.10 16.72
CA PRO A 18 -7.89 -9.55 17.85
C PRO A 18 -7.00 -9.92 19.04
N MET A 19 -7.50 -9.70 20.26
CA MET A 19 -6.76 -10.03 21.50
C MET A 19 -6.34 -11.50 21.59
N SER A 20 -7.07 -12.42 20.94
CA SER A 20 -6.72 -13.83 20.89
C SER A 20 -5.47 -14.13 20.05
N MET A 21 -5.05 -13.18 19.18
CA MET A 21 -3.93 -13.31 18.24
C MET A 21 -4.04 -14.54 17.31
N GLN A 22 -5.23 -15.10 17.16
CA GLN A 22 -5.46 -16.25 16.29
C GLN A 22 -5.60 -15.82 14.83
N PRO A 23 -5.25 -16.70 13.87
CA PRO A 23 -5.46 -16.43 12.45
C PRO A 23 -6.93 -16.16 12.12
N LEU A 24 -7.18 -15.04 11.46
CA LEU A 24 -8.48 -14.64 10.93
C LEU A 24 -8.91 -15.56 9.79
N LYS A 25 -10.22 -15.80 9.67
CA LYS A 25 -10.79 -16.70 8.65
C LYS A 25 -12.12 -16.15 8.11
N GLY A 26 -12.42 -16.47 6.85
CA GLY A 26 -13.68 -16.08 6.21
C GLY A 26 -13.88 -14.58 6.14
N GLN A 27 -15.12 -14.12 6.36
CA GLN A 27 -15.49 -12.70 6.23
C GLN A 27 -14.81 -11.78 7.25
N SER A 28 -14.31 -12.33 8.36
CA SER A 28 -13.55 -11.55 9.36
C SER A 28 -12.24 -10.96 8.82
N ILE A 29 -11.75 -11.45 7.67
CA ILE A 29 -10.55 -10.91 7.00
C ILE A 29 -10.84 -9.58 6.31
N GLN A 30 -12.09 -9.35 5.86
CA GLN A 30 -12.45 -8.20 5.01
C GLN A 30 -12.02 -6.84 5.57
N PRO A 31 -12.20 -6.52 6.87
CA PRO A 31 -11.79 -5.23 7.43
C PRO A 31 -10.28 -4.96 7.36
N PHE A 32 -9.46 -6.02 7.23
CA PHE A 32 -8.00 -5.93 7.25
C PHE A 32 -7.38 -5.71 5.86
N ILE A 33 -8.14 -5.80 4.77
CA ILE A 33 -7.60 -5.76 3.40
C ILE A 33 -7.74 -4.36 2.81
N SER A 34 -6.61 -3.75 2.43
CA SER A 34 -6.59 -2.46 1.74
C SER A 34 -7.29 -2.52 0.39
N ARG A 35 -7.79 -1.37 -0.07
CA ARG A 35 -8.45 -1.20 -1.37
C ARG A 35 -7.58 -0.32 -2.27
N CYS A 36 -7.63 -0.58 -3.57
CA CYS A 36 -6.88 0.18 -4.57
C CYS A 36 -7.80 0.66 -5.70
N ALA A 37 -7.33 1.69 -6.43
CA ALA A 37 -7.92 2.18 -7.67
C ALA A 37 -6.87 2.07 -8.79
N VAL A 38 -7.34 1.69 -9.97
CA VAL A 38 -6.52 1.70 -11.20
C VAL A 38 -6.94 2.91 -12.01
N CYS A 39 -5.98 3.80 -12.31
CA CYS A 39 -6.23 5.07 -12.99
C CYS A 39 -5.44 5.13 -14.29
N GLU A 40 -6.04 5.71 -15.33
CA GLU A 40 -5.34 6.13 -16.55
C GLU A 40 -4.87 7.58 -16.39
N ALA A 41 -3.63 7.86 -16.78
CA ALA A 41 -3.04 9.20 -16.72
C ALA A 41 -2.57 9.62 -18.12
N PRO A 42 -2.62 10.92 -18.47
CA PRO A 42 -2.22 11.40 -19.81
C PRO A 42 -0.70 11.37 -20.03
N ALA A 43 0.09 11.12 -18.98
CA ALA A 43 1.54 11.06 -19.01
C ALA A 43 2.07 10.06 -17.97
N VAL A 44 3.37 9.78 -18.03
CA VAL A 44 4.05 8.88 -17.08
C VAL A 44 4.09 9.46 -15.66
N VAL A 45 4.08 8.56 -14.66
CA VAL A 45 4.12 8.93 -13.23
C VAL A 45 5.40 8.38 -12.60
N ILE A 46 6.04 9.19 -11.75
CA ILE A 46 7.27 8.81 -11.02
C ILE A 46 7.11 9.12 -9.52
N ALA A 47 7.95 8.50 -8.70
CA ALA A 47 8.17 8.87 -7.30
C ALA A 47 9.55 9.53 -7.14
N VAL A 48 9.66 10.54 -6.27
CA VAL A 48 10.91 11.23 -5.94
C VAL A 48 11.15 11.11 -4.43
N HIS A 49 12.40 10.85 -4.01
CA HIS A 49 12.77 10.58 -2.62
C HIS A 49 13.73 11.65 -2.10
N SER A 50 13.44 12.26 -0.95
CA SER A 50 14.28 13.33 -0.39
C SER A 50 15.48 12.84 0.43
N GLN A 51 15.40 11.63 0.99
CA GLN A 51 16.34 11.12 2.00
C GLN A 51 16.44 12.04 3.24
N THR A 52 15.39 12.82 3.51
CA THR A 52 15.28 13.72 4.67
C THR A 52 13.85 13.69 5.21
N ILE A 53 13.57 14.45 6.27
CA ILE A 53 12.20 14.64 6.79
C ILE A 53 11.37 15.62 5.95
N GLN A 54 11.99 16.33 5.00
CA GLN A 54 11.32 17.30 4.14
C GLN A 54 10.72 16.60 2.93
N ILE A 55 9.59 17.13 2.43
CA ILE A 55 8.93 16.66 1.21
C ILE A 55 9.78 17.09 0.00
N PRO A 56 10.19 16.17 -0.90
CA PRO A 56 10.92 16.55 -2.11
C PRO A 56 10.02 17.31 -3.08
N HIS A 57 10.57 18.31 -3.76
CA HIS A 57 9.85 19.00 -4.84
C HIS A 57 9.78 18.13 -6.10
N CYS A 58 8.67 18.23 -6.84
CA CYS A 58 8.55 17.65 -8.17
C CYS A 58 9.59 18.28 -9.13
N PRO A 59 10.10 17.53 -10.12
CA PRO A 59 10.98 18.10 -11.14
C PRO A 59 10.27 19.21 -11.93
N GLN A 60 11.03 20.09 -12.57
CA GLN A 60 10.45 21.18 -13.34
C GLN A 60 9.52 20.65 -14.45
N GLY A 61 8.29 21.18 -14.50
CA GLY A 61 7.26 20.78 -15.47
C GLY A 61 6.42 19.57 -15.06
N TRP A 62 6.53 19.10 -13.81
CA TRP A 62 5.74 18.00 -13.28
C TRP A 62 4.70 18.47 -12.26
N ASP A 63 3.54 17.82 -12.28
CA ASP A 63 2.46 18.05 -11.32
C ASP A 63 2.49 17.03 -10.18
N SER A 64 2.14 17.48 -8.97
CA SER A 64 2.05 16.61 -7.79
C SER A 64 0.76 15.81 -7.77
N LEU A 65 0.85 14.50 -7.53
CA LEU A 65 -0.31 13.61 -7.35
C LEU A 65 -0.64 13.37 -5.87
N TRP A 66 0.35 12.94 -5.08
CA TRP A 66 0.24 12.78 -3.62
C TRP A 66 1.63 12.83 -2.96
N ILE A 67 1.66 12.94 -1.63
CA ILE A 67 2.87 12.84 -0.80
C ILE A 67 2.81 11.60 0.08
N GLY A 68 3.96 11.10 0.54
CA GLY A 68 4.02 9.91 1.39
C GLY A 68 5.41 9.62 1.94
N TYR A 69 5.57 8.42 2.50
CA TYR A 69 6.84 7.93 3.03
C TYR A 69 7.50 6.98 2.04
N SER A 70 8.84 6.96 2.02
CA SER A 70 9.61 6.05 1.19
C SER A 70 9.56 4.64 1.78
N PHE A 71 8.79 3.74 1.15
CA PHE A 71 8.68 2.34 1.57
C PHE A 71 9.64 1.47 0.75
N MET A 72 10.64 0.90 1.40
CA MET A 72 11.61 -0.04 0.81
C MET A 72 11.52 -1.39 1.55
N MET A 73 11.88 -2.46 0.85
CA MET A 73 11.70 -3.87 1.23
C MET A 73 12.29 -4.28 2.58
#